data_AF-A0A7S0ME04-F1
#
_entry.id   AF-A0A7S0ME04-F1
#
_cell.length_a   1.000
_cell.length_b   1.000
_cell.length_c   1.000
_cell.angle_alpha   90.00
_cell.angle_beta   90.00
_cell.angle_gamma   90.00
#
_symmetry.space_group_name_H-M   'P 1'
#
loop_
_entity.id
_entity.type
_entity.pdbx_description
1 polymer ?
#
loop_
_entity_poly.entity_id
_entity_poly.type
_entity_poly.pdbx_seq_one_letter_code
_entity_poly.pdbx_strand_id
1 'polypeptide(L)'
;PAVVGEGGVPVHYSCGYAVVQGPNYALAKTMQMWRAVLLREEGVVVSTSMAPTSRTESMTHSPTMAAMLDGQGHFAPLVSFDAPTAAALMAALLLHDLSPQAAAAAPATHPARRRFANPNEVFAVQAAHAGLWRMPWRLESVGAAVYLLGRLWPHHPPGM
;
A
#
# COMPACT_ATOMS: atom_id res chain seq x y z
N PRO A 1 10.66 -9.11 10.86
CA PRO A 1 11.93 -9.78 11.22
C PRO A 1 12.22 -10.88 10.20
N ALA A 2 13.48 -11.18 9.91
CA ALA A 2 13.80 -12.35 9.10
C ALA A 2 13.45 -13.62 9.88
N VAL A 3 12.99 -14.65 9.18
CA VAL A 3 12.79 -16.00 9.71
C VAL A 3 13.88 -16.88 9.13
N VAL A 4 14.45 -17.77 9.92
CA VAL A 4 15.48 -18.70 9.46
C VAL A 4 14.79 -19.89 8.79
N GLY A 5 15.01 -20.08 7.49
CA GLY A 5 14.53 -21.27 6.78
C GLY A 5 15.35 -22.52 7.11
N GLU A 6 14.89 -23.70 6.68
CA GLU A 6 15.58 -25.00 6.92
C GLU A 6 17.03 -25.03 6.41
N GLY A 7 17.40 -24.20 5.44
CA GLY A 7 18.77 -24.05 4.93
C GLY A 7 19.65 -23.01 5.65
N GLY A 8 19.19 -22.43 6.76
CA GLY A 8 19.92 -21.37 7.48
C GLY A 8 19.89 -19.99 6.77
N VAL A 9 19.24 -19.89 5.62
CA VAL A 9 19.10 -18.64 4.87
C VAL A 9 18.00 -17.78 5.50
N PRO A 10 18.26 -16.49 5.79
CA PRO A 10 17.23 -15.59 6.28
C PRO A 10 16.19 -15.31 5.19
N VAL A 11 14.92 -15.50 5.54
CA VAL A 11 13.77 -15.26 4.66
C VAL A 11 12.91 -14.14 5.23
N HIS A 12 12.53 -13.19 4.38
CA HIS A 12 11.55 -12.16 4.71
C HIS A 12 10.21 -12.52 4.08
N TYR A 13 9.13 -12.48 4.87
CA TYR A 13 7.79 -12.73 4.37
C TYR A 13 6.98 -11.43 4.35
N SER A 14 6.09 -11.33 3.37
CA SER A 14 5.08 -10.27 3.26
C SER A 14 3.70 -10.94 3.18
N CYS A 15 2.80 -10.56 4.09
CA CYS A 15 1.42 -11.03 4.09
C CYS A 15 0.55 -9.90 3.52
N GLY A 16 0.26 -9.98 2.22
CA GLY A 16 -0.51 -8.94 1.51
C GLY A 16 -1.52 -9.48 0.49
N TYR A 17 -1.70 -10.80 0.42
CA TYR A 17 -2.66 -11.40 -0.49
C TYR A 17 -4.06 -11.40 0.11
N ALA A 18 -5.01 -10.81 -0.63
CA ALA A 18 -6.42 -10.90 -0.31
C ALA A 18 -7.13 -11.75 -1.37
N VAL A 19 -7.94 -12.72 -0.95
CA VAL A 19 -8.67 -13.63 -1.85
C VAL A 19 -9.49 -12.87 -2.89
N VAL A 20 -10.08 -11.73 -2.50
CA VAL A 20 -10.89 -10.86 -3.37
C VAL A 20 -10.14 -10.35 -4.61
N GLN A 21 -8.81 -10.28 -4.57
CA GLN A 21 -8.00 -9.83 -5.70
C GLN A 21 -7.97 -10.85 -6.84
N GLY A 22 -8.17 -12.13 -6.53
CA GLY A 22 -8.01 -13.22 -7.49
C GLY A 22 -6.54 -13.51 -7.86
N PRO A 23 -6.27 -14.68 -8.47
CA PRO A 23 -4.91 -15.18 -8.67
C PRO A 23 -4.09 -14.33 -9.65
N ASN A 24 -4.72 -13.81 -10.72
CA ASN A 24 -4.01 -13.04 -11.75
C ASN A 24 -3.52 -11.70 -11.21
N TYR A 25 -4.37 -10.98 -10.47
CA TYR A 25 -3.98 -9.72 -9.85
C TYR A 25 -2.92 -9.92 -8.78
N ALA A 26 -3.10 -10.95 -7.95
CA ALA A 26 -2.13 -11.34 -6.93
C ALA A 26 -0.75 -11.59 -7.55
N LEU A 27 -0.66 -12.40 -8.62
CA LEU A 27 0.58 -12.64 -9.33
C LEU A 27 1.17 -11.35 -9.92
N ALA A 28 0.37 -10.55 -10.61
CA ALA A 28 0.83 -9.32 -11.24
C ALA A 28 1.43 -8.33 -10.22
N LYS A 29 0.77 -8.14 -9.07
CA LYS A 29 1.28 -7.28 -7.99
C LYS A 29 2.53 -7.82 -7.35
N THR A 30 2.59 -9.14 -7.14
CA THR A 30 3.81 -9.77 -6.61
C THR A 30 4.98 -9.64 -7.56
N MET A 31 4.79 -9.85 -8.86
CA MET A 31 5.84 -9.64 -9.87
C MET A 31 6.31 -8.18 -9.90
N GLN A 32 5.38 -7.21 -9.81
CA GLN A 32 5.71 -5.79 -9.71
C GLN A 32 6.59 -5.49 -8.49
N MET A 33 6.20 -6.00 -7.31
CA MET A 33 6.95 -5.81 -6.08
C MET A 33 8.32 -6.49 -6.14
N TRP A 34 8.38 -7.73 -6.63
CA TRP A 34 9.64 -8.46 -6.73
C TRP A 34 10.65 -7.74 -7.63
N ARG A 35 10.21 -7.25 -8.79
CA ARG A 35 11.06 -6.45 -9.68
C ARG A 35 11.58 -5.17 -9.00
N ALA A 36 10.75 -4.49 -8.21
CA ALA A 36 11.16 -3.31 -7.47
C ALA A 36 12.25 -3.61 -6.43
N VAL A 37 12.14 -4.74 -5.73
CA VAL A 37 13.17 -5.20 -4.78
C VAL A 37 14.49 -5.48 -5.50
N LEU A 38 14.46 -6.25 -6.61
CA LEU A 38 15.68 -6.59 -7.37
C LEU A 38 16.40 -5.33 -7.88
N LEU A 39 15.68 -4.41 -8.52
CA LEU A 39 16.24 -3.16 -9.01
C LEU A 39 16.85 -2.32 -7.87
N ARG A 40 16.20 -2.30 -6.70
CA ARG A 40 16.70 -1.57 -5.54
C ARG A 40 18.01 -2.17 -5.00
N GLU A 41 18.14 -3.50 -5.00
CA GLU A 41 19.37 -4.22 -4.64
C GLU A 41 20.51 -3.95 -5.63
N GLU A 42 20.20 -3.77 -6.91
CA GLU A 42 21.15 -3.35 -7.95
C GLU A 42 21.54 -1.86 -7.87
N GLY A 43 21.00 -1.11 -6.91
CA GLY A 43 21.31 0.31 -6.70
C GLY A 43 20.51 1.26 -7.60
N VAL A 44 19.50 0.77 -8.32
CA VAL A 44 18.58 1.59 -9.11
C VAL A 44 17.61 2.32 -8.17
N VAL A 45 17.33 3.59 -8.48
CA VAL A 45 16.30 4.37 -7.77
C VAL A 45 14.92 3.84 -8.17
N VAL A 46 14.12 3.43 -7.19
CA VAL A 46 12.76 2.90 -7.39
C VAL A 46 11.78 3.69 -6.51
N SER A 47 10.71 4.21 -7.13
CA SER A 47 9.59 4.86 -6.44
C SER A 47 8.41 3.90 -6.38
N THR A 48 8.25 3.22 -5.25
CA THR A 48 7.22 2.17 -5.06
C THR A 48 6.58 2.21 -3.68
N SER A 49 6.32 3.41 -3.14
CA SER A 49 5.64 3.54 -1.85
C SER A 49 4.26 2.87 -1.88
N MET A 50 3.87 2.25 -0.76
CA MET A 50 2.51 1.73 -0.63
C MET A 50 1.52 2.89 -0.67
N ALA A 51 0.64 2.86 -1.67
CA ALA A 51 -0.41 3.86 -1.86
C ALA A 51 -1.57 3.66 -0.87
N PRO A 52 -2.32 4.73 -0.56
CA PRO A 52 -3.50 4.62 0.28
C PRO A 52 -4.62 3.90 -0.45
N THR A 53 -5.50 3.28 0.33
CA THR A 53 -6.81 2.88 -0.17
C THR A 53 -7.53 4.11 -0.71
N SER A 54 -7.98 4.04 -1.96
CA SER A 54 -8.44 5.21 -2.70
C SER A 54 -9.72 4.91 -3.47
N ARG A 55 -10.64 5.87 -3.51
CA ARG A 55 -11.91 5.83 -4.25
C ARG A 55 -11.69 6.17 -5.72
N THR A 56 -10.89 5.37 -6.42
CA THR A 56 -10.73 5.51 -7.88
C THR A 56 -11.93 4.92 -8.60
N GLU A 57 -12.21 5.39 -9.83
CA GLU A 57 -13.26 4.83 -10.68
C GLU A 57 -13.14 3.30 -10.84
N SER A 58 -11.91 2.80 -11.01
CA SER A 58 -11.61 1.38 -11.07
C SER A 58 -11.93 0.60 -9.78
N MET A 59 -12.15 1.27 -8.65
CA MET A 59 -12.65 0.67 -7.42
C MET A 59 -14.15 0.90 -7.27
N THR A 60 -14.64 2.12 -7.47
CA THR A 60 -16.03 2.51 -7.19
C THR A 60 -17.02 2.03 -8.24
N HIS A 61 -16.59 1.65 -9.45
CA HIS A 61 -17.48 1.03 -10.46
C HIS A 61 -18.14 -0.27 -9.96
N SER A 62 -17.52 -0.95 -8.97
CA SER A 62 -18.10 -2.12 -8.30
C SER A 62 -18.90 -1.65 -7.09
N PRO A 63 -20.23 -1.86 -7.05
CA PRO A 63 -21.06 -1.42 -5.92
C PRO A 63 -20.62 -1.99 -4.58
N THR A 64 -20.12 -3.23 -4.59
CA THR A 64 -19.57 -3.89 -3.39
C THR A 64 -18.34 -3.16 -2.87
N MET A 65 -17.40 -2.83 -3.77
CA MET A 65 -16.19 -2.12 -3.39
C MET A 65 -16.47 -0.68 -2.97
N ALA A 66 -17.39 0.01 -3.65
CA ALA A 66 -17.83 1.35 -3.24
C ALA A 66 -18.38 1.35 -1.80
N ALA A 67 -19.28 0.41 -1.48
CA ALA A 67 -19.80 0.25 -0.12
C ALA A 67 -18.68 -0.09 0.88
N MET A 68 -17.74 -0.97 0.53
CA MET A 68 -16.61 -1.26 1.42
C MET A 68 -15.74 -0.02 1.68
N LEU A 69 -15.42 0.77 0.65
CA LEU A 69 -14.64 1.99 0.79
C LEU A 69 -15.35 3.03 1.66
N ASP A 70 -16.67 3.18 1.51
CA ASP A 70 -17.47 4.04 2.39
C ASP A 70 -17.47 3.55 3.83
N GLY A 71 -17.60 2.24 4.02
CA GLY A 71 -17.61 1.61 5.33
C GLY A 71 -16.34 1.80 6.15
N GLN A 72 -15.20 1.99 5.50
CA GLN A 72 -13.90 2.13 6.17
C GLN A 72 -13.86 3.32 7.13
N GLY A 73 -14.56 4.42 6.80
CA GLY A 73 -14.58 5.63 7.63
C GLY A 73 -15.15 5.41 9.04
N HIS A 74 -15.92 4.32 9.24
CA HIS A 74 -16.47 3.96 10.55
C HIS A 74 -15.48 3.27 11.48
N PHE A 75 -14.30 2.86 10.99
CA PHE A 75 -13.29 2.13 11.75
C PHE A 75 -12.02 2.95 11.90
N ALA A 76 -11.94 3.83 12.89
CA ALA A 76 -10.72 4.59 13.14
C ALA A 76 -9.52 3.64 13.37
N PRO A 77 -8.35 3.88 12.72
CA PRO A 77 -7.96 5.05 11.95
C PRO A 77 -8.07 4.90 10.41
N LEU A 78 -8.89 3.98 9.91
CA LEU A 78 -9.04 3.74 8.47
C LEU A 78 -9.62 4.95 7.74
N VAL A 79 -9.06 5.23 6.56
CA VAL A 79 -9.51 6.30 5.68
C VAL A 79 -9.44 5.83 4.23
N SER A 80 -10.54 5.93 3.49
CA SER A 80 -10.53 5.85 2.04
C SER A 80 -10.28 7.24 1.45
N PHE A 81 -9.19 7.41 0.71
CA PHE A 81 -8.81 8.69 0.13
C PHE A 81 -9.61 8.94 -1.15
N ASP A 82 -9.97 10.19 -1.40
CA ASP A 82 -10.45 10.58 -2.74
C ASP A 82 -9.33 10.44 -3.76
N ALA A 83 -9.68 10.06 -4.99
CA ALA A 83 -8.70 9.84 -6.06
C ALA A 83 -7.76 11.04 -6.30
N PRO A 84 -8.21 12.31 -6.31
CA PRO A 84 -7.32 13.47 -6.47
C PRO A 84 -6.31 13.59 -5.33
N THR A 85 -6.73 13.32 -4.09
CA THR A 85 -5.87 13.39 -2.90
C THR A 85 -4.79 12.32 -2.95
N ALA A 86 -5.18 11.08 -3.28
CA ALA A 86 -4.24 9.99 -3.47
C ALA A 86 -3.25 10.27 -4.61
N ALA A 87 -3.74 10.78 -5.75
CA ALA A 87 -2.91 11.14 -6.89
C ALA A 87 -1.89 12.23 -6.53
N ALA A 88 -2.32 13.30 -5.86
CA ALA A 88 -1.44 14.38 -5.42
C ALA A 88 -0.37 13.87 -4.43
N LEU A 89 -0.75 13.02 -3.48
CA LEU A 89 0.18 12.43 -2.51
C LEU A 89 1.21 11.54 -3.21
N MET A 90 0.78 10.63 -4.09
CA MET A 90 1.68 9.73 -4.79
C MET A 90 2.60 10.48 -5.77
N ALA A 91 2.09 11.55 -6.41
CA ALA A 91 2.91 12.43 -7.24
C ALA A 91 3.98 13.17 -6.41
N ALA A 92 3.63 13.66 -5.23
CA ALA A 92 4.58 14.30 -4.32
C ALA A 92 5.68 13.33 -3.87
N LEU A 93 5.32 12.08 -3.55
CA LEU A 93 6.30 11.04 -3.20
C LEU A 93 7.22 10.69 -4.39
N LEU A 94 6.66 10.57 -5.60
CA LEU A 94 7.46 10.36 -6.80
C LEU A 94 8.46 11.50 -7.04
N LEU A 95 8.01 12.75 -6.94
CA LEU A 95 8.88 13.92 -7.09
C LEU A 95 9.96 13.97 -6.00
N HIS A 96 9.61 13.59 -4.77
CA HIS A 96 10.57 13.47 -3.67
C HIS A 96 11.64 12.42 -3.98
N ASP A 97 11.26 11.24 -4.48
CA ASP A 97 12.18 10.16 -4.83
C ASP A 97 13.09 10.51 -6.02
N LEU A 98 12.60 11.32 -6.97
CA LEU A 98 13.35 11.80 -8.13
C LEU A 98 14.19 13.05 -7.86
N SER A 99 14.00 13.70 -6.70
CA SER A 99 14.62 15.01 -6.43
C SER A 99 16.15 14.93 -6.48
N PRO A 100 16.87 15.98 -6.95
CA PRO A 100 18.33 16.00 -6.97
C PRO A 100 18.96 15.82 -5.59
N GLN A 101 18.23 16.13 -4.50
CA GLN A 101 18.67 15.74 -3.17
C GLN A 101 18.87 14.23 -3.06
N ALA A 102 18.11 13.37 -3.75
CA ALA A 102 18.32 11.92 -3.82
C ALA A 102 19.65 11.51 -4.51
N ALA A 103 20.15 12.35 -5.42
CA ALA A 103 21.33 12.11 -6.24
C ALA A 103 22.58 12.79 -5.65
N ALA A 104 23.69 12.05 -5.51
CA ALA A 104 25.00 12.48 -4.99
C ALA A 104 25.07 13.06 -3.55
N ALA A 105 24.18 13.96 -3.12
CA ALA A 105 24.25 14.71 -1.86
C ALA A 105 23.17 14.33 -0.81
N ALA A 106 22.30 13.34 -1.09
CA ALA A 106 21.28 12.93 -0.13
C ALA A 106 21.88 12.44 1.18
N PRO A 107 21.30 12.81 2.33
CA PRO A 107 21.64 12.16 3.59
C PRO A 107 21.36 10.66 3.49
N ALA A 108 22.09 9.85 4.26
CA ALA A 108 21.93 8.39 4.27
C ALA A 108 20.51 7.94 4.68
N THR A 109 19.71 8.83 5.27
CA THR A 109 18.30 8.62 5.61
C THR A 109 17.36 8.72 4.39
N HIS A 110 17.80 9.29 3.27
CA HIS A 110 16.97 9.41 2.06
C HIS A 110 16.66 8.00 1.49
N PRO A 111 15.41 7.69 1.13
CA PRO A 111 15.01 6.34 0.69
C PRO A 111 15.82 5.78 -0.48
N ALA A 112 16.17 6.63 -1.45
CA ALA A 112 17.07 6.29 -2.56
C ALA A 112 18.48 5.79 -2.13
N ARG A 113 18.95 6.16 -0.93
CA ARG A 113 20.27 5.79 -0.38
C ARG A 113 20.21 4.91 0.86
N ARG A 114 19.06 4.87 1.53
CA ARG A 114 18.86 4.10 2.76
C ARG A 114 19.12 2.63 2.50
N ARG A 115 20.03 2.03 3.26
CA ARG A 115 20.22 0.58 3.27
C ARG A 115 19.10 -0.05 4.09
N PHE A 116 18.37 -0.98 3.49
CA PHE A 116 17.29 -1.69 4.16
C PHE A 116 17.80 -2.99 4.79
N ALA A 117 17.33 -3.30 6.00
CA ALA A 117 17.62 -4.57 6.65
C ALA A 117 16.63 -5.66 6.18
N ASN A 118 15.42 -5.25 5.78
CA ASN A 118 14.45 -6.08 5.11
C ASN A 118 14.14 -5.48 3.72
N PRO A 119 14.28 -6.23 2.61
CA PRO A 119 14.02 -5.72 1.27
C PRO A 119 12.61 -5.11 1.09
N ASN A 120 11.62 -5.59 1.85
CA ASN A 120 10.25 -5.06 1.82
C ASN A 120 10.11 -3.64 2.41
N GLU A 121 11.14 -3.12 3.10
CA GLU A 121 11.13 -1.73 3.58
C GLU A 121 11.06 -0.72 2.43
N VAL A 122 11.43 -1.10 1.21
CA VAL A 122 11.28 -0.26 0.01
C VAL A 122 9.83 0.19 -0.20
N PHE A 123 8.85 -0.61 0.24
CA PHE A 123 7.42 -0.27 0.14
C PHE A 123 6.90 0.49 1.37
N ALA A 124 7.59 0.35 2.52
CA ALA A 124 7.04 0.71 3.83
C ALA A 124 7.48 2.09 4.35
N VAL A 125 8.70 2.53 4.03
CA VAL A 125 9.31 3.73 4.63
C VAL A 125 8.53 5.00 4.35
N GLN A 126 7.89 5.09 3.19
CA GLN A 126 7.04 6.20 2.78
C GLN A 126 5.58 5.76 2.56
N ALA A 127 5.16 4.65 3.16
CA ALA A 127 3.84 4.12 2.95
C ALA A 127 2.75 5.08 3.44
N ALA A 128 1.83 5.41 2.54
CA ALA A 128 0.58 6.07 2.87
C ALA A 128 -0.47 4.98 3.13
N HIS A 129 -0.35 4.25 4.23
CA HIS A 129 -1.12 3.01 4.46
C HIS A 129 -2.60 3.23 4.88
N ALA A 130 -3.15 4.44 4.79
CA ALA A 130 -4.57 4.73 5.05
C ALA A 130 -5.09 4.24 6.42
N GLY A 131 -4.24 4.21 7.45
CA GLY A 131 -4.60 3.70 8.78
C GLY A 131 -4.55 2.17 8.94
N LEU A 132 -4.44 1.42 7.84
CA LEU A 132 -4.50 -0.05 7.83
C LEU A 132 -3.48 -0.72 8.76
N TRP A 133 -2.25 -0.23 8.82
CA TRP A 133 -1.20 -0.79 9.67
C TRP A 133 -1.28 -0.36 11.13
N ARG A 134 -2.11 0.64 11.44
CA ARG A 134 -2.29 1.19 12.79
C ARG A 134 -3.60 0.73 13.43
N MET A 135 -4.49 0.09 12.67
CA MET A 135 -5.73 -0.43 13.22
C MET A 135 -5.45 -1.68 14.08
N PRO A 136 -6.20 -1.89 15.18
CA PRO A 136 -5.99 -3.04 16.06
C PRO A 136 -6.57 -4.35 15.51
N TRP A 137 -7.31 -4.30 14.40
CA TRP A 137 -7.97 -5.46 13.79
C TRP A 137 -7.28 -5.91 12.50
N ARG A 138 -7.57 -7.13 12.05
CA ARG A 138 -7.22 -7.56 10.69
C ARG A 138 -8.29 -7.09 9.71
N LEU A 139 -7.90 -6.75 8.48
CA LEU A 139 -8.86 -6.24 7.49
C LEU A 139 -9.97 -7.25 7.22
N GLU A 140 -9.61 -8.53 7.17
CA GLU A 140 -10.52 -9.65 6.98
C GLU A 140 -11.54 -9.78 8.12
N SER A 141 -11.15 -9.40 9.34
CA SER A 141 -12.04 -9.50 10.52
C SER A 141 -13.10 -8.41 10.57
N VAL A 142 -12.87 -7.27 9.92
CA VAL A 142 -13.83 -6.14 9.89
C VAL A 142 -14.58 -6.02 8.58
N GLY A 143 -14.21 -6.79 7.54
CA GLY A 143 -14.71 -6.62 6.17
C GLY A 143 -16.23 -6.69 6.03
N ALA A 144 -16.90 -7.63 6.71
CA ALA A 144 -18.37 -7.74 6.67
C ALA A 144 -19.05 -6.53 7.33
N ALA A 145 -18.53 -6.07 8.47
CA ALA A 145 -19.07 -4.90 9.17
C ALA A 145 -18.82 -3.61 8.38
N VAL A 146 -17.63 -3.45 7.79
CA VAL A 146 -17.29 -2.37 6.85
C VAL A 146 -18.29 -2.34 5.70
N TYR A 147 -18.52 -3.47 5.01
CA TYR A 147 -19.49 -3.52 3.91
C TYR A 147 -20.91 -3.10 4.34
N LEU A 148 -21.41 -3.66 5.45
CA LEU A 148 -22.76 -3.35 5.95
C LEU A 148 -22.90 -1.88 6.33
N LEU A 149 -21.94 -1.33 7.06
CA LEU A 149 -21.95 0.07 7.47
C LEU A 149 -21.87 1.02 6.28
N GLY A 150 -21.04 0.72 5.28
CA GLY A 150 -21.01 1.53 4.07
C GLY A 150 -22.26 1.39 3.21
N ARG A 151 -22.97 0.25 3.27
CA ARG A 151 -24.25 0.07 2.56
C ARG A 151 -25.42 0.77 3.25
N LEU A 152 -25.44 0.77 4.59
CA LEU A 152 -26.54 1.29 5.41
C LEU A 152 -26.34 2.76 5.80
N TRP A 153 -25.09 3.20 5.95
CA TRP A 153 -24.70 4.53 6.40
C TRP A 153 -23.49 5.07 5.60
N PRO A 154 -23.64 5.25 4.28
CA PRO A 154 -22.55 5.71 3.43
C PRO A 154 -22.13 7.14 3.77
N HIS A 155 -20.84 7.43 3.65
CA HIS A 155 -20.33 8.80 3.74
C HIS A 155 -20.45 9.55 2.41
N HIS A 156 -20.47 8.84 1.28
CA HIS A 156 -20.63 9.41 -0.07
C HIS A 156 -22.00 9.06 -0.67
N PRO A 157 -22.56 9.92 -1.54
CA PRO A 157 -23.81 9.62 -2.22
C PRO A 157 -23.64 8.40 -3.16
N PRO A 158 -24.69 7.58 -3.35
CA PRO A 158 -24.64 6.43 -4.24
C PRO A 158 -24.43 6.88 -5.70
N GLY A 159 -23.40 6.35 -6.37
CA GLY A 159 -23.13 6.58 -7.80
C GLY A 159 -22.02 7.58 -8.13
N MET A 160 -21.25 8.03 -7.14
CA MET A 160 -19.97 8.74 -7.33
C MET A 160 -18.76 7.80 -7.24
#